data_AF-A0A087UFB1-F1
#
_entry.id   AF-A0A087UFB1-F1
#
_cell.length_a   1.000
_cell.length_b   1.000
_cell.length_c   1.000
_cell.angle_alpha   90.00
_cell.angle_beta   90.00
_cell.angle_gamma   90.00
#
_symmetry.space_group_name_H-M   'P 1'
#
loop_
_entity.id
_entity.type
_entity.pdbx_description
1 polymer ?
#
loop_
_entity_poly.entity_id
_entity_poly.type
_entity_poly.pdbx_seq_one_letter_code
_entity_poly.pdbx_strand_id
1 'polypeptide(L)' 'MHQADISLAPVPLPPRSKIKEVALSSTHMIVLTSELLVYTWGDGRKGQLGHGKLETW' A
#
# COMPACT_ATOMS: atom_id res chain seq x y z
N MET A 1 -18.34 -20.92 -1.67
CA MET A 1 -17.32 -19.91 -1.98
C MET A 1 -16.37 -19.85 -0.80
N HIS A 2 -15.08 -20.09 -0.99
CA HIS A 2 -14.10 -19.99 0.09
C HIS A 2 -13.95 -18.52 0.45
N GLN A 3 -14.57 -18.12 1.55
CA GLN A 3 -14.26 -16.83 2.18
C GLN A 3 -12.84 -16.97 2.70
N ALA A 4 -11.89 -16.25 2.11
CA ALA A 4 -10.55 -16.17 2.67
C ALA A 4 -10.69 -15.75 4.14
N ASP A 5 -10.02 -16.46 5.05
CA ASP A 5 -9.95 -16.09 6.45
C ASP A 5 -9.25 -14.74 6.55
N ILE A 6 -10.03 -13.66 6.58
CA ILE A 6 -9.51 -12.30 6.75
C ILE A 6 -9.26 -12.13 8.24
N SER A 7 -8.00 -12.28 8.66
CA SER A 7 -7.57 -11.91 10.00
C SER A 7 -7.25 -10.42 10.06
N LEU A 8 -7.94 -9.68 10.93
CA LEU A 8 -7.70 -8.25 11.17
C LEU A 8 -6.65 -7.99 12.26
N ALA A 9 -5.62 -8.83 12.32
CA ALA A 9 -4.52 -8.63 13.26
C ALA A 9 -3.63 -7.44 12.80
N PRO A 10 -3.21 -6.55 13.72
CA PRO A 10 -2.24 -5.51 13.40
C PRO A 10 -0.95 -6.10 12.82
N VAL A 11 -0.48 -5.55 11.68
CA VAL A 11 0.80 -5.93 11.09
C VAL A 11 1.93 -5.22 11.84
N PRO A 12 2.91 -5.94 12.42
CA PRO A 12 4.08 -5.32 13.03
C PRO A 12 4.86 -4.57 11.95
N LEU A 13 5.05 -3.26 12.15
CA LEU A 13 5.87 -2.44 11.28
C LEU A 13 7.32 -2.44 11.77
N PRO A 14 8.32 -2.27 10.87
CA PRO A 14 9.71 -2.07 11.29
C PRO A 14 9.85 -0.94 12.32
N PRO A 15 10.75 -1.04 13.30
CA PRO A 15 10.97 0.02 14.28
C PRO A 15 11.16 1.38 13.61
N ARG A 16 10.49 2.41 14.13
CA ARG A 16 10.46 3.80 13.61
C ARG A 16 9.61 4.04 12.36
N SER A 17 8.93 3.02 11.81
CA SER A 17 7.93 3.21 10.76
C SER A 17 6.74 3.99 11.32
N LYS A 18 6.69 5.30 11.07
CA LYS A 18 5.57 6.17 11.45
C LYS A 18 4.76 6.53 10.22
N ILE A 19 3.55 5.99 10.12
CA ILE A 19 2.61 6.35 9.06
C ILE A 19 1.99 7.69 9.41
N LYS A 20 2.06 8.63 8.47
CA LYS A 20 1.47 9.96 8.56
C LYS A 20 0.07 9.98 7.94
N GLU A 21 -0.07 9.33 6.78
CA GLU A 21 -1.33 9.30 6.03
C GLU A 21 -1.43 8.06 5.16
N VAL A 22 -2.66 7.62 4.90
CA VAL A 22 -2.99 6.51 4.01
C VAL A 22 -4.11 6.92 3.06
N ALA A 23 -4.00 6.52 1.79
CA ALA A 23 -5.06 6.66 0.80
C ALA A 23 -5.31 5.30 0.14
N LEU A 24 -6.60 4.95 0.01
CA LEU A 24 -7.05 3.61 -0.40
C LEU A 24 -7.98 3.70 -1.60
N SER A 25 -7.92 2.68 -2.46
CA SER A 25 -8.96 2.35 -3.42
C SER A 25 -9.29 0.86 -3.35
N SER A 26 -10.20 0.39 -4.21
CA SER A 26 -10.46 -1.04 -4.36
C SER A 26 -9.29 -1.84 -4.97
N THR A 27 -8.27 -1.17 -5.52
CA THR A 27 -7.22 -1.82 -6.33
C THR A 27 -5.78 -1.43 -5.98
N HIS A 28 -5.58 -0.31 -5.30
CA HIS A 28 -4.24 0.18 -4.93
C HIS A 28 -4.28 0.97 -3.62
N MET A 29 -3.12 1.04 -2.97
CA MET A 29 -2.89 1.71 -1.70
C MET A 29 -1.67 2.62 -1.80
N ILE A 30 -1.74 3.75 -1.11
CA ILE A 30 -0.68 4.75 -1.01
C ILE A 30 -0.47 5.04 0.48
N VAL A 31 0.78 5.08 0.90
CA VAL A 31 1.19 5.34 2.28
C VAL A 31 2.25 6.43 2.32
N LEU A 32 2.00 7.47 3.11
CA LEU A 32 2.94 8.54 3.42
C LEU A 32 3.52 8.31 4.81
N THR A 33 4.85 8.24 4.91
CA THR A 33 5.53 8.17 6.21
C THR A 33 5.84 9.56 6.76
N SER A 34 6.14 9.63 8.06
CA SER A 34 6.60 10.87 8.70
C SER A 34 7.96 11.35 8.17
N GLU A 35 8.74 10.47 7.53
CA GLU A 35 10.00 10.81 6.85
C GLU A 35 9.78 11.33 5.41
N LEU A 36 8.52 11.56 5.02
CA LEU A 36 8.11 12.02 3.68
C LEU A 36 8.44 11.02 2.55
N LEU A 37 8.56 9.74 2.90
CA LEU A 37 8.62 8.66 1.91
C LEU A 37 7.20 8.24 1.52
N VAL A 38 7.00 8.02 0.21
CA VAL A 38 5.74 7.54 -0.36
C VAL A 38 5.93 6.10 -0.84
N TYR A 39 5.08 5.20 -0.36
CA TYR A 39 5.04 3.81 -0.77
C TYR A 39 3.71 3.54 -1.45
N THR A 40 3.73 2.88 -2.61
CA THR A 40 2.52 2.53 -3.36
C THR A 40 2.58 1.06 -3.77
N TRP A 41 1.43 0.38 -3.73
CA TRP A 41 1.29 -0.99 -4.19
C TRP A 41 -0.14 -1.32 -4.61
N GLY A 42 -0.30 -2.44 -5.31
CA GLY A 42 -1.56 -2.86 -5.93
C GLY A 42 -1.51 -2.75 -7.46
N ASP A 43 -2.66 -2.50 -8.09
CA ASP A 43 -2.78 -2.35 -9.55
C ASP A 43 -2.05 -1.08 -10.03
N GLY A 44 -1.04 -1.25 -10.87
CA GLY A 44 -0.27 -0.16 -11.48
C GLY A 44 -0.51 0.06 -12.97
N ARG A 45 -1.48 -0.63 -13.57
CA ARG A 45 -1.70 -0.64 -15.04
C ARG A 45 -2.07 0.72 -15.64
N LYS A 46 -2.43 1.71 -14.80
CA LYS A 46 -2.76 3.09 -15.23
C LYS A 46 -1.72 4.11 -14.77
N GLY A 47 -0.57 3.66 -14.26
CA GLY A 47 0.50 4.54 -13.76
C GLY A 47 0.24 5.15 -12.38
N GLN A 48 -0.82 4.73 -11.68
CA GLN A 48 -1.21 5.29 -10.37
C GLN A 48 -0.19 5.06 -9.24
N LEU A 49 0.75 4.12 -9.43
CA LEU A 49 1.81 3.83 -8.46
C LEU A 49 2.98 4.83 -8.53
N GLY A 50 3.17 5.50 -9.66
CA GLY A 50 4.25 6.51 -9.82
C GLY A 50 5.68 5.95 -9.92
N HIS A 51 5.88 4.64 -10.12
CA HIS A 51 7.22 4.02 -10.22
C HIS A 51 7.93 4.21 -11.58
N GLY A 52 7.34 4.99 -12.51
CA GLY A 52 7.92 5.27 -13.83
C GLY A 52 7.87 4.11 -14.84
N LYS A 53 7.59 2.88 -14.40
CA LYS A 53 7.29 1.72 -15.25
C LYS A 53 5.88 1.22 -14.96
N LEU A 54 5.23 0.65 -15.97
CA LEU A 54 4.01 -0.14 -15.84
C LEU A 54 4.36 -1.44 -15.10
N GLU A 55 4.31 -1.41 -13.78
CA GLU A 55 4.50 -2.60 -12.95
C GLU A 55 3.19 -3.42 -12.97
N THR A 56 3.21 -4.57 -13.64
CA THR A 56 2.18 -5.61 -13.51
C THR A 56 2.64 -6.61 -12.46
N TRP A 57 2.02 -6.57 -11.28
CA TRP A 57 2.15 -7.57 -10.23
C TRP A 57 1.14 -8.70 -10.43
#